data_AF-A0A0P1KLX7-F1
#
_entry.id   AF-A0A0P1KLX7-F1
#
_cell.length_a   1.000
_cell.length_b   1.000
_cell.length_c   1.000
_cell.angle_alpha   90.00
_cell.angle_beta   90.00
_cell.angle_gamma   90.00
#
_symmetry.space_group_name_H-M   'P 1'
#
loop_
_entity.id
_entity.type
_entity.pdbx_description
1 polymer ?
#
loop_
_entity_poly.entity_id
_entity_poly.type
_entity_poly.pdbx_seq_one_letter_code
_entity_poly.pdbx_strand_id
1 'polypeptide(L)'
;MSPAITPEVLWAQRSSSTDAEKNYLLVTIVIPDCSEPSLDLESTHLEFKAKSLGHVGDEQEHQYHLRIDFFKEIDAKKSLGRVANGRNYFLKLYKKDLDEEYWPRLTKEKLKYHYIKTDFNKWVDEDEQEEQEEEDFGFPGAGAGAGAGGQDAQAAALQELLKGGGQGAGQQDQAAALQELLKGGGQGAGQQDQAAALQELLKNSGQGLDAEDA
;
A
#
# COMPACT_ATOMS: atom_id res chain seq x y z
N MET A 1 -36.47 22.22 1.60
CA MET A 1 -35.72 20.97 1.36
C MET A 1 -35.13 21.08 -0.02
N SER A 2 -33.85 21.42 -0.13
CA SER A 2 -33.17 21.39 -1.42
C SER A 2 -33.16 19.94 -1.93
N PRO A 3 -33.40 19.70 -3.24
CA PRO A 3 -33.38 18.35 -3.78
C PRO A 3 -31.98 17.74 -3.60
N ALA A 4 -31.93 16.47 -3.20
CA ALA A 4 -30.67 15.76 -3.09
C ALA A 4 -30.07 15.55 -4.49
N ILE A 5 -28.79 15.90 -4.63
CA ILE A 5 -28.04 15.79 -5.89
C ILE A 5 -27.37 14.43 -5.93
N THR A 6 -27.46 13.74 -7.05
CA THR A 6 -26.70 12.50 -7.26
C THR A 6 -25.31 12.87 -7.80
N PRO A 7 -24.22 12.53 -7.07
CA PRO A 7 -22.87 12.83 -7.51
C PRO A 7 -22.47 11.97 -8.71
N GLU A 8 -21.45 12.43 -9.44
CA GLU A 8 -20.81 11.61 -10.46
C GLU A 8 -19.96 10.51 -9.81
N VAL A 9 -20.04 9.31 -10.37
CA VAL A 9 -19.38 8.11 -9.87
C VAL A 9 -18.53 7.53 -10.99
N LEU A 10 -17.22 7.49 -10.79
CA LEU A 10 -16.30 6.75 -11.64
C LEU A 10 -16.03 5.40 -11.00
N TRP A 11 -15.98 4.34 -11.79
CA TRP A 11 -15.62 3.02 -11.26
C TRP A 11 -14.68 2.28 -12.20
N ALA A 12 -13.79 1.51 -11.60
CA ALA A 12 -12.94 0.54 -12.26
C ALA A 12 -12.94 -0.74 -11.43
N GLN A 13 -12.40 -1.81 -12.01
CA GLN A 13 -12.30 -3.08 -11.32
C GLN A 13 -10.97 -3.76 -11.60
N ARG A 14 -10.62 -4.65 -10.69
CA ARG A 14 -9.60 -5.67 -10.82
C ARG A 14 -10.23 -7.02 -10.51
N SER A 15 -9.81 -8.04 -11.23
CA SER A 15 -10.26 -9.41 -11.06
C SER A 15 -9.05 -10.32 -11.14
N SER A 16 -8.91 -11.18 -10.16
CA SER A 16 -7.89 -12.22 -10.14
C SER A 16 -8.51 -13.47 -9.52
N SER A 17 -8.31 -14.63 -10.16
CA SER A 17 -8.70 -15.94 -9.65
C SER A 17 -7.70 -16.49 -8.62
N THR A 18 -6.45 -16.03 -8.68
CA THR A 18 -5.34 -16.55 -7.88
C THR A 18 -5.12 -15.74 -6.61
N ASP A 19 -5.41 -14.44 -6.65
CA ASP A 19 -5.18 -13.52 -5.55
C ASP A 19 -6.45 -12.75 -5.14
N ALA A 20 -6.89 -13.01 -3.90
CA ALA A 20 -8.03 -12.34 -3.32
C ALA A 20 -7.80 -10.84 -3.06
N GLU A 21 -6.55 -10.44 -2.86
CA GLU A 21 -6.20 -9.04 -2.60
C GLU A 21 -6.20 -8.21 -3.88
N LYS A 22 -6.07 -8.88 -5.05
CA LYS A 22 -6.21 -8.29 -6.38
C LYS A 22 -7.64 -8.31 -6.92
N ASN A 23 -8.61 -8.84 -6.16
CA ASN A 23 -10.01 -8.87 -6.56
C ASN A 23 -10.83 -7.76 -5.87
N TYR A 24 -10.80 -6.55 -6.43
CA TYR A 24 -11.46 -5.38 -5.87
C TYR A 24 -12.04 -4.43 -6.91
N LEU A 25 -13.00 -3.62 -6.49
CA LEU A 25 -13.59 -2.52 -7.23
C LEU A 25 -13.01 -1.22 -6.70
N LEU A 26 -12.66 -0.31 -7.60
CA LEU A 26 -12.29 1.06 -7.28
C LEU A 26 -13.48 1.94 -7.64
N VAL A 27 -14.03 2.66 -6.66
CA VAL A 27 -15.15 3.58 -6.88
C VAL A 27 -14.73 4.97 -6.41
N THR A 28 -14.82 5.94 -7.31
CA THR A 28 -14.52 7.35 -7.07
C THR A 28 -15.82 8.14 -7.13
N ILE A 29 -16.24 8.72 -6.01
CA ILE A 29 -17.39 9.62 -5.96
C ILE A 29 -16.86 11.05 -6.05
N VAL A 30 -17.29 11.81 -7.05
CA VAL A 30 -16.80 13.17 -7.32
C VAL A 30 -17.74 14.16 -6.63
N ILE A 31 -17.26 14.80 -5.56
CA ILE A 31 -18.01 15.78 -4.78
C ILE A 31 -17.10 16.97 -4.46
N PRO A 32 -17.26 18.11 -5.17
CA PRO A 32 -16.46 19.28 -4.89
C PRO A 32 -16.71 19.75 -3.45
N ASP A 33 -15.63 20.09 -2.74
CA ASP A 33 -15.68 20.62 -1.37
C ASP A 33 -16.55 19.77 -0.43
N CYS A 34 -16.30 18.46 -0.45
CA CYS A 34 -17.05 17.46 0.33
C CYS A 34 -16.90 17.72 1.84
N SER A 35 -18.02 18.02 2.49
CA SER A 35 -18.15 18.18 3.92
C SER A 35 -19.08 17.11 4.51
N GLU A 36 -18.77 16.66 5.73
CA GLU A 36 -19.55 15.64 6.46
C GLU A 36 -19.87 14.37 5.62
N PRO A 37 -18.86 13.68 5.03
CA PRO A 37 -19.13 12.44 4.32
C PRO A 37 -19.57 11.34 5.28
N SER A 38 -20.72 10.74 4.99
CA SER A 38 -21.25 9.56 5.67
C SER A 38 -21.39 8.44 4.66
N LEU A 39 -20.64 7.36 4.91
CA LEU A 39 -20.65 6.15 4.08
C LEU A 39 -21.26 5.01 4.90
N ASP A 40 -22.37 4.47 4.40
CA ASP A 40 -22.98 3.24 4.87
C ASP A 40 -22.71 2.15 3.82
N LEU A 41 -21.80 1.23 4.15
CA LEU A 41 -21.39 0.16 3.26
C LEU A 41 -21.94 -1.20 3.74
N GLU A 42 -22.75 -1.82 2.91
CA GLU A 42 -23.23 -3.18 3.10
C GLU A 42 -22.69 -4.14 2.03
N SER A 43 -22.82 -5.45 2.25
CA SER A 43 -22.38 -6.46 1.28
C SER A 43 -23.11 -6.38 -0.06
N THR A 44 -24.32 -5.83 -0.09
CA THR A 44 -25.18 -5.80 -1.29
C THR A 44 -25.38 -4.40 -1.86
N HIS A 45 -25.13 -3.36 -1.06
CA HIS A 45 -25.35 -1.99 -1.48
C HIS A 45 -24.46 -1.01 -0.74
N LEU A 46 -24.26 0.14 -1.36
CA LEU A 46 -23.60 1.30 -0.80
C LEU A 46 -24.60 2.45 -0.75
N GLU A 47 -24.64 3.14 0.39
CA GLU A 47 -25.33 4.40 0.55
C GLU A 47 -24.33 5.45 1.02
N PHE A 48 -24.29 6.56 0.30
CA PHE A 48 -23.34 7.64 0.55
C PHE A 48 -24.10 8.96 0.62
N LYS A 49 -23.81 9.73 1.67
CA LYS A 49 -24.37 11.06 1.93
C LYS A 49 -23.23 12.03 2.19
N ALA A 50 -23.30 13.20 1.59
CA ALA A 50 -22.37 14.28 1.90
C ALA A 50 -23.03 15.63 1.69
N LYS A 51 -22.40 16.66 2.22
CA LYS A 51 -22.73 18.05 1.95
C LYS A 51 -21.59 18.68 1.16
N SER A 52 -21.90 19.78 0.49
CA SER A 52 -20.93 20.62 -0.18
C SER A 52 -21.33 22.06 0.02
N LEU A 53 -20.35 22.90 0.32
CA LEU A 53 -20.55 24.33 0.38
C LEU A 53 -20.81 24.83 -1.04
N GLY A 54 -21.87 25.63 -1.22
CA GLY A 54 -22.16 26.27 -2.50
C GLY A 54 -20.93 27.02 -3.03
N HIS A 55 -20.79 27.06 -4.35
CA HIS A 55 -19.71 27.82 -4.98
C HIS A 55 -19.87 29.32 -4.66
N VAL A 56 -18.79 30.11 -4.76
CA VAL A 56 -18.83 31.56 -4.43
C VAL A 56 -19.96 32.25 -5.22
N GLY A 57 -21.03 32.63 -4.52
CA GLY A 57 -22.24 33.24 -5.10
C GLY A 57 -23.55 32.47 -4.85
N ASP A 58 -23.48 31.21 -4.41
CA ASP A 58 -24.64 30.42 -3.96
C ASP A 58 -24.57 30.25 -2.42
N GLU A 59 -25.51 30.86 -1.69
CA GLU A 59 -25.60 30.76 -0.23
C GLU A 59 -26.20 29.42 0.24
N GLN A 60 -26.59 28.54 -0.68
CA GLN A 60 -27.30 27.30 -0.38
C GLN A 60 -26.36 26.09 -0.38
N GLU A 61 -26.38 25.33 0.72
CA GLU A 61 -25.68 24.05 0.82
C GLU A 61 -26.27 23.03 -0.15
N HIS A 62 -25.39 22.32 -0.86
CA HIS A 62 -25.78 21.22 -1.72
C HIS A 62 -25.71 19.91 -0.93
N GLN A 63 -26.84 19.18 -0.88
CA GLN A 63 -26.90 17.86 -0.26
C GLN A 63 -26.76 16.79 -1.32
N TYR A 64 -25.77 15.92 -1.16
CA TYR A 64 -25.54 14.79 -2.04
C TYR A 64 -26.07 13.50 -1.42
N HIS A 65 -26.77 12.72 -2.23
CA HIS A 65 -27.22 11.38 -1.86
C HIS A 65 -27.00 10.42 -3.02
N LEU A 66 -26.35 9.30 -2.73
CA LEU A 66 -26.05 8.25 -3.68
C LEU A 66 -26.40 6.91 -3.04
N ARG A 67 -27.14 6.10 -3.80
CA ARG A 67 -27.38 4.69 -3.46
C ARG A 67 -27.04 3.83 -4.67
N ILE A 68 -26.22 2.81 -4.45
CA ILE A 68 -25.79 1.85 -5.49
C ILE A 68 -26.01 0.45 -4.94
N ASP A 69 -26.91 -0.31 -5.56
CA ASP A 69 -27.05 -1.74 -5.27
C ASP A 69 -26.11 -2.53 -6.20
N PHE A 70 -25.18 -3.29 -5.61
CA PHE A 70 -24.08 -3.95 -6.33
C PHE A 70 -24.55 -5.14 -7.16
N PHE A 71 -23.81 -5.45 -8.22
CA PHE A 71 -24.09 -6.59 -9.09
C PHE A 71 -23.93 -7.96 -8.40
N LYS A 72 -22.82 -8.17 -7.67
CA LYS A 72 -22.59 -9.31 -6.77
C LYS A 72 -22.26 -8.80 -5.35
N GLU A 73 -22.08 -9.71 -4.41
CA GLU A 73 -21.73 -9.35 -3.03
C GLU A 73 -20.27 -8.90 -2.87
N ILE A 74 -20.06 -7.95 -1.96
CA ILE A 74 -18.73 -7.47 -1.55
C ILE A 74 -18.45 -7.75 -0.07
N ASP A 75 -17.16 -7.72 0.29
CA ASP A 75 -16.70 -7.76 1.67
C ASP A 75 -16.59 -6.34 2.24
N ALA A 76 -17.65 -5.88 2.91
CA ALA A 76 -17.71 -4.57 3.53
C ALA A 76 -16.66 -4.37 4.64
N LYS A 77 -16.14 -5.45 5.25
CA LYS A 77 -15.15 -5.35 6.35
C LYS A 77 -13.73 -5.09 5.84
N LYS A 78 -13.39 -5.67 4.68
CA LYS A 78 -12.10 -5.43 4.02
C LYS A 78 -12.11 -4.14 3.22
N SER A 79 -13.29 -3.66 2.84
CA SER A 79 -13.45 -2.48 2.01
C SER A 79 -12.95 -1.21 2.72
N LEU A 80 -12.26 -0.36 1.97
CA LEU A 80 -11.63 0.86 2.46
C LEU A 80 -12.29 2.07 1.82
N GLY A 81 -12.51 3.13 2.60
CA GLY A 81 -13.07 4.40 2.14
C GLY A 81 -12.21 5.56 2.62
N ARG A 82 -11.98 6.55 1.75
CA ARG A 82 -11.13 7.71 2.04
C ARG A 82 -11.64 8.95 1.30
N VAL A 83 -11.63 10.09 1.98
CA VAL A 83 -11.73 11.39 1.31
C VAL A 83 -10.37 11.72 0.69
N ALA A 84 -10.35 11.94 -0.62
CA ALA A 84 -9.18 12.35 -1.37
C ALA A 84 -9.24 13.84 -1.67
N ASN A 85 -8.25 14.57 -1.14
CA ASN A 85 -7.98 15.97 -1.46
C ASN A 85 -9.20 16.91 -1.31
N GLY A 86 -10.16 16.55 -0.45
CA GLY A 86 -11.40 17.32 -0.20
C GLY A 86 -12.39 17.38 -1.36
N ARG A 87 -12.14 16.69 -2.48
CA ARG A 87 -12.94 16.79 -3.72
C ARG A 87 -13.48 15.46 -4.23
N ASN A 88 -12.83 14.36 -3.88
CA ASN A 88 -13.23 13.04 -4.29
C ASN A 88 -13.34 12.15 -3.07
N TYR A 89 -14.23 11.18 -3.11
CA TYR A 89 -14.29 10.10 -2.14
C TYR A 89 -13.87 8.81 -2.85
N PHE A 90 -12.71 8.27 -2.48
CA PHE A 90 -12.22 7.00 -3.02
C PHE A 90 -12.68 5.85 -2.14
N LEU A 91 -13.21 4.81 -2.78
CA LEU A 91 -13.57 3.54 -2.18
C LEU A 91 -12.83 2.42 -2.88
N LYS A 92 -12.21 1.54 -2.10
CA LYS A 92 -11.68 0.25 -2.55
C LYS A 92 -12.58 -0.83 -1.95
N LEU A 93 -13.42 -1.45 -2.76
CA LEU A 93 -14.38 -2.46 -2.33
C LEU A 93 -13.87 -3.85 -2.71
N TYR A 94 -13.68 -4.75 -1.75
CA TYR A 94 -13.20 -6.10 -2.05
C TYR A 94 -14.36 -6.99 -2.48
N LYS A 95 -14.22 -7.70 -3.61
CA LYS A 95 -15.25 -8.65 -4.05
C LYS A 95 -15.22 -9.87 -3.13
N LYS A 96 -16.39 -10.41 -2.82
CA LYS A 96 -16.49 -11.60 -1.95
C LYS A 96 -16.17 -12.88 -2.72
N ASP A 97 -16.60 -12.95 -3.98
CA ASP A 97 -16.34 -14.09 -4.86
C ASP A 97 -15.03 -13.87 -5.62
N LEU A 98 -14.19 -14.90 -5.62
CA LEU A 98 -12.97 -14.96 -6.41
C LEU A 98 -13.33 -15.47 -7.79
N ASP A 99 -13.31 -14.56 -8.75
CA ASP A 99 -13.68 -14.83 -10.13
C ASP A 99 -12.72 -14.07 -11.05
N GLU A 100 -12.34 -14.71 -12.15
CA GLU A 100 -11.67 -14.06 -13.28
C GLU A 100 -12.66 -13.17 -14.03
N GLU A 101 -13.95 -13.52 -14.00
CA GLU A 101 -14.97 -12.79 -14.75
C GLU A 101 -15.17 -11.36 -14.22
N TYR A 102 -14.93 -10.39 -15.11
CA TYR A 102 -15.20 -8.99 -14.85
C TYR A 102 -16.71 -8.75 -14.67
N TRP A 103 -17.06 -7.90 -13.70
CA TRP A 103 -18.43 -7.46 -13.55
C TRP A 103 -18.84 -6.65 -14.78
N PRO A 104 -19.91 -7.04 -15.51
CA PRO A 104 -20.32 -6.31 -16.70
C PRO A 104 -20.89 -4.93 -16.37
N ARG A 105 -21.20 -4.68 -15.10
CA ARG A 105 -21.73 -3.42 -14.55
C ARG A 105 -21.55 -3.37 -13.04
N LEU A 106 -21.46 -2.16 -12.49
CA LEU A 106 -21.38 -1.95 -11.04
C LEU A 106 -22.70 -2.31 -10.34
N THR A 107 -23.83 -1.99 -10.98
CA THR A 107 -25.18 -2.12 -10.40
C THR A 107 -25.85 -3.45 -10.73
N LYS A 108 -26.69 -3.94 -9.82
CA LYS A 108 -27.53 -5.13 -10.06
C LYS A 108 -28.44 -4.95 -11.28
N GLU A 109 -29.06 -3.78 -11.36
CA GLU A 109 -29.99 -3.45 -12.42
C GLU A 109 -29.30 -3.22 -13.76
N LYS A 110 -29.96 -3.63 -14.85
CA LYS A 110 -29.48 -3.40 -16.22
C LYS A 110 -29.81 -1.99 -16.73
N LEU A 111 -29.90 -1.02 -15.83
CA LEU A 111 -30.18 0.38 -16.15
C LEU A 111 -28.86 1.12 -16.38
N LYS A 112 -28.83 1.93 -17.44
CA LYS A 112 -27.70 2.82 -17.73
C LYS A 112 -27.85 4.10 -16.92
N TYR A 113 -27.15 4.16 -15.80
CA TYR A 113 -27.09 5.35 -14.96
C TYR A 113 -26.18 6.41 -15.60
N HIS A 114 -26.72 7.62 -15.83
CA HIS A 114 -25.98 8.70 -16.48
C HIS A 114 -24.84 9.25 -15.60
N TYR A 115 -24.94 9.07 -14.29
CA TYR A 115 -23.94 9.50 -13.31
C TYR A 115 -22.86 8.46 -13.05
N ILE A 116 -23.00 7.20 -13.53
CA ILE A 116 -21.98 6.16 -13.39
C ILE A 116 -21.18 6.06 -14.68
N LYS A 117 -19.87 6.28 -14.60
CA LYS A 117 -18.93 6.21 -15.73
C LYS A 117 -17.75 5.31 -15.39
N THR A 118 -17.08 4.78 -16.40
CA THR A 118 -15.84 4.02 -16.21
C THR A 118 -14.70 4.97 -15.88
N ASP A 119 -13.88 4.64 -14.88
CA ASP A 119 -12.67 5.37 -14.54
C ASP A 119 -11.52 4.93 -15.45
N PHE A 120 -11.36 5.57 -16.61
CA PHE A 120 -10.30 5.24 -17.57
C PHE A 120 -8.89 5.48 -17.03
N ASN A 121 -8.71 6.32 -16.01
CA ASN A 121 -7.39 6.53 -15.41
C ASN A 121 -6.96 5.33 -14.56
N LYS A 122 -7.93 4.55 -14.07
CA LYS A 122 -7.71 3.40 -13.19
C LYS A 122 -8.10 2.08 -13.85
N TRP A 123 -8.60 2.11 -15.08
CA TRP A 123 -9.00 0.90 -15.78
C TRP A 123 -7.76 0.18 -16.30
N VAL A 124 -7.72 -1.13 -16.06
CA VAL A 124 -6.66 -2.03 -16.53
C VAL A 124 -7.37 -3.24 -17.11
N ASP A 125 -6.95 -3.59 -18.32
CA ASP A 125 -7.48 -4.75 -19.04
C ASP A 125 -7.01 -6.07 -18.41
N GLU A 126 -7.76 -7.14 -18.67
CA GLU A 126 -7.58 -8.47 -18.06
C GLU A 126 -6.13 -8.97 -18.13
N ASP A 127 -5.46 -8.74 -19.26
CA ASP A 127 -4.10 -9.20 -19.54
C ASP A 127 -2.99 -8.31 -18.93
N GLU A 128 -3.28 -7.07 -18.54
CA GLU A 128 -2.28 -6.10 -18.04
C GLU A 128 -2.21 -6.02 -16.50
N GLN A 129 -3.11 -6.71 -15.78
CA GLN A 129 -3.17 -6.66 -14.31
C GLN A 129 -2.01 -7.37 -13.61
N GLU A 130 -1.31 -8.31 -14.26
CA GLU A 130 -0.19 -9.02 -13.66
C GLU A 130 1.08 -8.17 -13.56
N GLU A 131 1.26 -7.20 -14.47
CA GLU A 131 2.47 -6.36 -14.55
C GLU A 131 2.40 -5.08 -13.71
N GLN A 132 1.20 -4.69 -13.24
CA GLN A 132 1.06 -3.43 -12.50
C GLN A 132 1.21 -3.66 -10.99
N GLU A 133 2.32 -3.15 -10.44
CA GLU A 133 2.53 -3.02 -8.99
C GLU A 133 1.34 -2.28 -8.36
N GLU A 134 0.96 -2.67 -7.13
CA GLU A 134 -0.12 -2.02 -6.41
C GLU A 134 0.15 -0.52 -6.31
N GLU A 135 -0.61 0.30 -7.06
CA GLU A 135 -0.50 1.75 -6.94
C GLU A 135 -0.73 2.12 -5.47
N ASP A 136 0.23 2.84 -4.88
CA ASP A 136 0.12 3.37 -3.52
C ASP A 136 -1.00 4.42 -3.48
N PHE A 137 -2.22 3.93 -3.28
CA PHE A 137 -3.41 4.75 -3.09
C PHE A 137 -3.42 5.42 -1.71
N GLY A 138 -2.33 5.36 -0.93
CA GLY A 138 -2.22 5.92 0.41
C GLY A 138 -3.25 5.36 1.38
N PHE A 139 -3.72 4.13 1.14
CA PHE A 139 -4.52 3.38 2.09
C PHE A 139 -3.55 2.71 3.08
N PRO A 140 -3.56 3.10 4.38
CA PRO A 140 -2.67 2.49 5.35
C PRO A 140 -2.96 0.99 5.45
N GLY A 141 -1.98 0.17 5.06
CA GLY A 141 -2.06 -1.30 5.10
C GLY A 141 -2.33 -2.00 3.76
N ALA A 142 -2.63 -1.28 2.68
CA ALA A 142 -2.86 -1.87 1.35
C ALA A 142 -1.59 -1.96 0.47
N GLY A 143 -0.40 -1.83 1.08
CA GLY A 143 0.89 -1.84 0.38
C GLY A 143 2.06 -2.20 1.30
N ALA A 144 1.79 -2.82 2.46
CA ALA A 144 2.82 -3.18 3.44
C ALA A 144 3.46 -4.56 3.19
N GLY A 145 3.47 -5.01 1.92
CA GLY A 145 3.87 -6.37 1.55
C GLY A 145 5.11 -6.49 0.67
N ALA A 146 5.40 -5.52 -0.19
CA ALA A 146 6.51 -5.64 -1.14
C ALA A 146 7.01 -4.25 -1.53
N GLY A 147 8.10 -3.77 -0.92
CA GLY A 147 8.68 -2.49 -1.34
C GLY A 147 9.48 -1.70 -0.31
N ALA A 148 9.61 -2.16 0.94
CA ALA A 148 10.51 -1.53 1.90
C ALA A 148 12.00 -1.88 1.62
N GLY A 149 12.42 -1.69 0.37
CA GLY A 149 13.81 -1.67 -0.09
C GLY A 149 14.45 -0.28 0.04
N GLY A 150 14.07 0.49 1.06
CA GLY A 150 14.76 1.73 1.41
C GLY A 150 15.82 1.44 2.45
N GLN A 151 17.10 1.53 2.08
CA GLN A 151 18.25 1.41 2.98
C GLN A 151 18.16 2.33 4.23
N ASP A 152 17.27 3.32 4.20
CA ASP A 152 16.99 4.28 5.26
C ASP A 152 16.11 3.73 6.40
N ALA A 153 15.22 2.76 6.13
CA ALA A 153 14.40 2.15 7.18
C ALA A 153 15.23 1.24 8.09
N GLN A 154 16.22 0.55 7.52
CA GLN A 154 17.18 -0.26 8.27
C GLN A 154 18.16 0.63 9.05
N ALA A 155 18.56 1.78 8.49
CA ALA A 155 19.38 2.77 9.18
C ALA A 155 18.63 3.43 10.35
N ALA A 156 17.33 3.75 10.18
CA ALA A 156 16.48 4.28 11.24
C ALA A 156 16.25 3.24 12.35
N ALA A 157 15.95 1.99 12.01
CA ALA A 157 15.78 0.91 12.99
C ALA A 157 17.09 0.61 13.76
N LEU A 158 18.24 0.66 13.08
CA LEU A 158 19.55 0.49 13.73
C LEU A 158 19.91 1.68 14.62
N GLN A 159 19.60 2.90 14.19
CA GLN A 159 19.83 4.12 14.96
C GLN A 159 18.91 4.22 16.18
N GLU A 160 17.69 3.67 16.09
CA GLU A 160 16.74 3.57 17.20
C GLU A 160 17.14 2.48 18.19
N LEU A 161 17.67 1.34 17.72
CA LEU A 161 18.28 0.32 18.58
C LEU A 161 19.50 0.87 19.33
N LEU A 162 20.31 1.70 18.67
CA LEU A 162 21.47 2.38 19.28
C LEU A 162 21.06 3.45 20.30
N LYS A 163 19.91 4.11 20.09
CA LYS A 163 19.35 5.10 21.03
C LYS A 163 18.60 4.46 22.21
N GLY A 164 18.01 3.28 22.00
CA GLY A 164 17.24 2.55 23.01
C GLY A 164 18.08 1.69 23.97
N GLY A 165 19.32 1.36 23.61
CA GLY A 165 20.25 0.59 24.47
C GLY A 165 21.06 1.44 25.46
N GLY A 166 20.69 2.71 25.67
CA GLY A 166 21.52 3.73 26.32
C GLY A 166 21.27 3.99 27.80
N GLN A 167 20.64 3.08 28.55
CA GLN A 167 20.50 3.24 30.00
C GLN A 167 20.77 1.94 30.75
N GLY A 168 22.00 1.82 31.26
CA GLY A 168 22.28 0.96 32.42
C GLY A 168 23.16 -0.26 32.16
N ALA A 169 24.39 -0.08 31.68
CA ALA A 169 25.47 -1.01 31.96
C ALA A 169 26.82 -0.30 31.80
N GLY A 170 27.68 -0.41 32.81
CA GLY A 170 29.00 0.23 32.83
C GLY A 170 29.85 -0.17 31.63
N GLN A 171 30.67 0.77 31.16
CA GLN A 171 31.54 0.65 29.98
C GLN A 171 32.56 -0.50 30.03
N GLN A 172 32.68 -1.23 31.15
CA GLN A 172 33.53 -2.41 31.26
C GLN A 172 32.81 -3.72 30.90
N ASP A 173 31.49 -3.81 31.10
CA ASP A 173 30.73 -5.03 30.81
C ASP A 173 30.36 -5.14 29.31
N GLN A 174 30.32 -4.02 28.60
CA GLN A 174 30.06 -4.00 27.16
C GLN A 174 31.25 -4.55 26.36
N ALA A 175 32.49 -4.35 26.82
CA ALA A 175 33.67 -4.91 26.17
C ALA A 175 33.74 -6.44 26.37
N ALA A 176 33.38 -6.94 27.56
CA ALA A 176 33.31 -8.37 27.83
C ALA A 176 32.17 -9.04 27.05
N ALA A 177 30.96 -8.44 27.02
CA ALA A 177 29.83 -8.96 26.26
C ALA A 177 30.09 -8.95 24.75
N LEU A 178 30.77 -7.93 24.22
CA LEU A 178 31.16 -7.88 22.80
C LEU A 178 32.21 -8.94 22.46
N GLN A 179 33.17 -9.19 23.37
CA GLN A 179 34.21 -10.20 23.19
C GLN A 179 33.68 -11.63 23.34
N GLU A 180 32.65 -11.83 24.16
CA GLU A 180 31.94 -13.10 24.31
C GLU A 180 30.99 -13.37 23.13
N LEU A 181 30.32 -12.33 22.60
CA LEU A 181 29.53 -12.42 21.36
C LEU A 181 30.41 -12.70 20.13
N LEU A 182 31.61 -12.13 20.07
CA LEU A 182 32.60 -12.45 19.03
C LEU A 182 33.07 -13.92 19.11
N LYS A 183 33.15 -14.48 20.32
CA LYS A 183 33.46 -15.90 20.53
C LYS A 183 32.27 -16.83 20.29
N GLY A 184 31.04 -16.36 20.52
CA GLY A 184 29.81 -17.16 20.44
C GLY A 184 29.03 -17.06 19.13
N GLY A 185 29.23 -16.00 18.34
CA GLY A 185 28.52 -15.74 17.08
C GLY A 185 29.15 -16.38 15.83
N GLY A 186 30.15 -17.23 15.99
CA GLY A 186 30.90 -17.88 14.91
C GLY A 186 30.58 -19.35 14.72
N GLN A 187 29.33 -19.77 14.83
CA GLN A 187 28.89 -21.12 14.44
C GLN A 187 27.97 -21.03 13.23
N GLY A 188 28.54 -21.16 12.03
CA GLY A 188 27.77 -21.36 10.81
C GLY A 188 28.45 -20.82 9.55
N ALA A 189 29.16 -21.71 8.86
CA ALA A 189 29.63 -21.60 7.48
C ALA A 189 30.77 -20.59 7.19
N GLY A 190 31.97 -21.13 6.89
CA GLY A 190 32.87 -20.51 5.91
C GLY A 190 34.25 -20.02 6.38
N GLN A 191 34.65 -20.21 7.64
CA GLN A 191 35.95 -19.70 8.13
C GLN A 191 37.17 -20.56 7.79
N GLN A 192 37.00 -21.80 7.31
CA GLN A 192 38.14 -22.62 6.88
C GLN A 192 38.69 -22.19 5.50
N ASP A 193 37.84 -21.66 4.62
CA ASP A 193 38.26 -21.25 3.28
C ASP A 193 38.83 -19.82 3.24
N GLN A 194 38.41 -18.94 4.15
CA GLN A 194 38.92 -17.56 4.19
C GLN A 194 40.31 -17.46 4.84
N ALA A 195 40.61 -18.30 5.83
CA ALA A 195 41.96 -18.37 6.42
C ALA A 195 42.98 -18.95 5.42
N ALA A 196 42.56 -19.91 4.59
CA ALA A 196 43.38 -20.45 3.51
C ALA A 196 43.60 -19.43 2.38
N ALA A 197 42.56 -18.71 1.96
CA ALA A 197 42.65 -17.68 0.92
C ALA A 197 43.56 -16.49 1.34
N LEU A 198 43.50 -16.08 2.61
CA LEU A 198 44.40 -15.04 3.13
C LEU A 198 45.85 -15.54 3.26
N GLN A 199 46.08 -16.81 3.64
CA GLN A 199 47.44 -17.37 3.68
C GLN A 199 48.05 -17.59 2.29
N GLU A 200 47.26 -17.89 1.26
CA GLU A 200 47.75 -17.94 -0.12
C GLU A 200 48.11 -16.57 -0.68
N LEU A 201 47.30 -15.53 -0.40
CA LEU A 201 47.62 -14.16 -0.83
C LEU A 201 48.89 -13.62 -0.18
N LEU A 202 49.11 -13.89 1.12
CA LEU A 202 50.34 -13.48 1.79
C LEU A 202 51.59 -14.27 1.35
N LYS A 203 51.44 -15.53 0.91
CA LYS A 203 52.54 -16.30 0.31
C LYS A 203 52.89 -15.80 -1.08
N ASN A 204 51.90 -15.40 -1.88
CA ASN A 204 52.12 -14.93 -3.25
C ASN A 204 52.61 -13.46 -3.33
N SER A 205 52.39 -12.66 -2.28
CA SER A 205 52.89 -11.27 -2.20
C SER A 205 54.28 -11.14 -1.55
N GLY A 206 54.91 -12.25 -1.16
CA GLY A 206 56.14 -12.29 -0.35
C GLY A 206 57.41 -12.77 -1.06
N GLN A 207 57.43 -12.87 -2.39
CA GLN A 207 58.64 -13.24 -3.14
C GLN A 207 58.86 -12.32 -4.35
N GLY A 208 59.95 -11.55 -4.31
CA GLY A 208 60.34 -10.58 -5.33
C GLY A 208 61.04 -9.38 -4.68
N LEU A 209 62.01 -9.64 -3.80
CA LEU A 209 63.44 -9.53 -4.08
C LEU A 209 63.96 -8.11 -3.89
N ASP A 210 64.76 -8.00 -2.83
CA ASP A 210 65.84 -7.05 -2.64
C ASP A 210 66.58 -6.74 -3.95
N ALA A 211 66.90 -5.46 -4.18
CA ALA A 211 68.27 -4.96 -4.32
C ALA A 211 68.33 -3.61 -5.07
N GLU A 212 69.19 -2.72 -4.53
CA GLU A 212 69.93 -1.65 -5.22
C GLU A 212 69.18 -0.35 -5.59
N ASP A 213 69.34 0.70 -4.78
CA ASP A 213 70.32 1.79 -5.06
C ASP A 213 70.33 2.83 -3.90
N ALA A 214 71.53 3.31 -3.58
CA ALA A 214 71.91 4.41 -2.66
C ALA A 214 72.03 4.11 -1.14
#